data_AF-A0A6A0HTS5-F1
#
_entry.id   AF-A0A6A0HTS5-F1
#
_cell.length_a   1.000
_cell.length_b   1.000
_cell.length_c   1.000
_cell.angle_alpha   90.00
_cell.angle_beta   90.00
_cell.angle_gamma   90.00
#
_symmetry.space_group_name_H-M   'P 1'
#
loop_
_entity.id
_entity.type
_entity.pdbx_description
1 polymer ?
#
loop_
_entity_poly.entity_id
_entity_poly.type
_entity_poly.pdbx_seq_one_letter_code
_entity_poly.pdbx_strand_id
1 'polypeptide(L)'
;MHKKHFRLMTFFLALGAALNFNCLENPFGSKDEIRDKRQTSGQVVYPGGAAAAGVFVWLDIYNLSTYTDAEGKFSLVLPATQSRQGIVEEGLIYFYIANFQLATARVKISEGEFMPLEGDLDKQSQVRESIVMRRAVNIVTQVIPASLPADTSFLLIRASVVADEGCAIVYNPLMPEVPYNMPDTAGLGAAIFRHLASGDFFIVRLDPEGRANERIVPCSYDSLHRELAISINQLPAMPAGKYEVIPYLLCEPENTPSGLLAKLGLELNELGANYLKKPMRRTGGAFEIR
;
A
#
# COMPACT_ATOMS: atom_id res chain seq x y z
N MET A 1 77.58 49.15 -8.69
CA MET A 1 76.29 49.83 -8.91
C MET A 1 75.40 48.99 -9.82
N HIS A 2 74.19 48.73 -9.35
CA HIS A 2 73.21 47.75 -9.82
C HIS A 2 72.78 47.88 -11.29
N LYS A 3 72.85 46.76 -12.04
CA LYS A 3 71.92 46.41 -13.13
C LYS A 3 72.24 45.00 -13.68
N LYS A 4 72.16 43.94 -12.86
CA LYS A 4 72.31 42.53 -13.34
C LYS A 4 71.43 41.47 -12.65
N HIS A 5 70.37 41.86 -11.92
CA HIS A 5 69.50 40.89 -11.23
C HIS A 5 68.02 40.87 -11.64
N PHE A 6 67.61 41.59 -12.71
CA PHE A 6 66.19 41.75 -13.02
C PHE A 6 65.68 41.02 -14.28
N ARG A 7 66.46 40.10 -14.87
CA ARG A 7 66.02 39.37 -16.09
C ARG A 7 66.21 37.85 -16.07
N LEU A 8 66.58 37.28 -14.91
CA LEU A 8 66.72 35.82 -14.75
C LEU A 8 65.66 35.22 -13.81
N MET A 9 64.69 36.01 -13.36
CA MET A 9 63.65 35.59 -12.40
C MET A 9 62.24 35.77 -12.97
N THR A 10 62.11 35.68 -14.30
CA THR A 10 60.81 35.74 -14.99
C THR A 10 60.71 34.70 -16.12
N PHE A 11 61.69 33.79 -16.22
CA PHE A 11 61.66 32.68 -17.18
C PHE A 11 61.47 31.30 -16.51
N PHE A 12 61.67 31.20 -15.19
CA PHE A 12 61.36 29.98 -14.43
C PHE A 12 59.95 29.95 -13.81
N LEU A 13 59.19 31.05 -13.88
CA LEU A 13 57.80 31.08 -13.39
C LEU A 13 56.75 30.83 -14.49
N ALA A 14 57.15 30.81 -15.77
CA ALA A 14 56.25 30.59 -16.90
C ALA A 14 56.28 29.16 -17.46
N LEU A 15 57.11 28.26 -16.90
CA LEU A 15 57.15 26.84 -17.26
C LEU A 15 56.49 25.93 -16.22
N GLY A 16 56.05 26.48 -15.07
CA GLY A 16 55.32 25.77 -14.01
C GLY A 16 53.79 25.87 -14.10
N ALA A 17 53.25 26.59 -15.10
CA ALA A 17 51.82 26.89 -15.20
C ALA A 17 51.12 26.23 -16.42
N ALA A 18 51.76 25.24 -17.06
CA ALA A 18 51.24 24.58 -18.27
C ALA A 18 51.06 23.05 -18.13
N LEU A 19 50.91 22.53 -16.89
CA LEU A 19 50.78 21.08 -16.63
C LEU A 19 49.56 20.69 -15.75
N ASN A 20 48.49 21.48 -15.74
CA ASN A 20 47.26 21.12 -15.01
C ASN A 20 45.98 21.32 -15.84
N PHE A 21 45.96 20.79 -17.07
CA PHE A 21 44.74 20.62 -17.86
C PHE A 21 44.66 19.23 -18.50
N ASN A 22 45.05 18.20 -17.76
CA ASN A 22 44.55 16.85 -17.98
C ASN A 22 43.71 16.49 -16.76
N CYS A 23 42.42 16.82 -16.86
CA CYS A 23 41.42 16.20 -16.01
C CYS A 23 41.52 14.70 -16.26
N LEU A 24 42.01 13.96 -15.26
CA LEU A 24 42.09 12.50 -15.27
C LEU A 24 40.68 11.95 -15.53
N GLU A 25 40.41 11.50 -16.75
CA GLU A 25 39.39 10.47 -16.96
C GLU A 25 39.86 9.23 -16.19
N ASN A 26 39.01 8.78 -15.27
CA ASN A 26 39.21 7.55 -14.52
C ASN A 26 39.34 6.39 -15.53
N PRO A 27 40.47 5.65 -15.57
CA PRO A 27 40.70 4.59 -16.56
C PRO A 27 39.96 3.29 -16.20
N PHE A 28 39.27 3.25 -15.07
CA PHE A 28 38.33 2.18 -14.71
C PHE A 28 36.93 2.60 -15.14
N GLY A 29 36.48 2.01 -16.24
CA GLY A 29 35.25 2.35 -16.92
C GLY A 29 33.95 2.04 -16.18
N SER A 30 32.92 2.52 -16.87
CA SER A 30 31.47 2.56 -16.61
C SER A 30 30.99 3.66 -15.66
N LYS A 31 30.04 4.45 -16.19
CA LYS A 31 29.10 5.31 -15.44
C LYS A 31 28.12 4.43 -14.64
N ASP A 32 28.60 3.39 -13.98
CA ASP A 32 27.79 2.63 -13.04
C ASP A 32 28.06 3.23 -11.67
N GLU A 33 27.17 4.11 -11.21
CA GLU A 33 27.14 4.51 -9.81
C GLU A 33 27.07 3.25 -8.95
N ILE A 34 28.07 3.03 -8.09
CA ILE A 34 28.08 1.91 -7.14
C ILE A 34 26.94 2.17 -6.14
N ARG A 35 25.80 1.55 -6.41
CA ARG A 35 24.59 1.69 -5.58
C ARG A 35 24.77 0.88 -4.28
N ASP A 36 24.22 1.39 -3.18
CA ASP A 36 24.23 0.71 -1.88
C ASP A 36 23.50 -0.65 -2.00
N LYS A 37 24.25 -1.75 -1.93
CA LYS A 37 23.70 -3.11 -2.06
C LYS A 37 22.82 -3.53 -0.89
N ARG A 38 22.75 -2.72 0.17
CA ARG A 38 21.79 -2.89 1.28
C ARG A 38 20.40 -2.40 0.91
N GLN A 39 20.22 -1.78 -0.26
CA GLN A 39 18.95 -1.29 -0.74
C GLN A 39 18.43 -2.16 -1.89
N THR A 40 17.13 -2.46 -1.85
CA THR A 40 16.39 -3.00 -2.99
C THR A 40 15.20 -2.10 -3.31
N SER A 41 14.84 -2.04 -4.59
CA SER A 41 13.74 -1.21 -5.09
C SER A 41 13.01 -1.91 -6.22
N GLY A 42 11.85 -1.40 -6.59
CA GLY A 42 11.13 -1.87 -7.75
C GLY A 42 9.91 -1.02 -8.04
N GLN A 43 9.11 -1.46 -9.01
CA GLN A 43 7.87 -0.82 -9.39
C GLN A 43 6.71 -1.80 -9.29
N VAL A 44 5.59 -1.30 -8.79
CA VAL A 44 4.33 -2.01 -8.66
C VAL A 44 3.29 -1.32 -9.54
N VAL A 45 2.57 -2.11 -10.31
CA VAL A 45 1.58 -1.63 -11.29
C VAL A 45 0.28 -2.41 -11.17
N TYR A 46 -0.80 -1.84 -11.67
CA TYR A 46 -2.04 -2.55 -11.96
C TYR A 46 -1.97 -3.19 -13.35
N PRO A 47 -2.84 -4.18 -13.66
CA PRO A 47 -3.03 -4.66 -15.03
C PRO A 47 -3.21 -3.48 -16.00
N GLY A 48 -2.48 -3.49 -17.12
CA GLY A 48 -2.42 -2.37 -18.06
C GLY A 48 -1.32 -1.33 -17.78
N GLY A 49 -0.52 -1.50 -16.73
CA GLY A 49 0.72 -0.73 -16.51
C GLY A 49 0.56 0.58 -15.72
N ALA A 50 -0.64 0.90 -15.24
CA ALA A 50 -0.85 2.06 -14.38
C ALA A 50 -0.14 1.89 -13.02
N ALA A 51 0.48 2.95 -12.52
CA ALA A 51 1.18 2.94 -11.24
C ALA A 51 0.27 2.53 -10.06
N ALA A 52 0.78 1.64 -9.20
CA ALA A 52 0.06 1.19 -8.02
C ALA A 52 0.58 1.86 -6.75
N ALA A 53 0.00 3.03 -6.43
CA ALA A 53 0.30 3.77 -5.21
C ALA A 53 -0.35 3.17 -3.95
N GLY A 54 0.32 3.33 -2.79
CA GLY A 54 -0.20 2.92 -1.48
C GLY A 54 -0.25 1.41 -1.24
N VAL A 55 0.47 0.62 -2.05
CA VAL A 55 0.64 -0.83 -1.83
C VAL A 55 1.56 -1.00 -0.63
N PHE A 56 1.16 -1.83 0.33
CA PHE A 56 2.03 -2.17 1.45
C PHE A 56 3.08 -3.19 1.00
N VAL A 57 4.36 -2.88 1.24
CA VAL A 57 5.48 -3.71 0.87
C VAL A 57 6.19 -4.17 2.13
N TRP A 58 6.40 -5.48 2.29
CA TRP A 58 6.97 -6.07 3.51
C TRP A 58 7.99 -7.16 3.19
N LEU A 59 9.21 -7.01 3.69
CA LEU A 59 10.23 -8.07 3.69
C LEU A 59 10.14 -8.85 5.01
N ASP A 60 9.84 -10.14 4.90
CA ASP A 60 9.53 -11.00 6.04
C ASP A 60 10.70 -11.23 6.99
N ILE A 61 11.85 -11.67 6.47
CA ILE A 61 13.01 -12.12 7.26
C ILE A 61 13.67 -11.00 8.07
N TYR A 62 13.53 -9.74 7.65
CA TYR A 62 14.01 -8.57 8.40
C TYR A 62 12.88 -7.74 9.03
N ASN A 63 11.62 -8.17 8.82
CA ASN A 63 10.43 -7.45 9.26
C ASN A 63 10.45 -5.95 8.89
N LEU A 64 10.92 -5.63 7.68
CA LEU A 64 11.00 -4.27 7.14
C LEU A 64 9.79 -4.00 6.27
N SER A 65 9.28 -2.78 6.31
CA SER A 65 8.15 -2.41 5.46
C SER A 65 8.23 -0.99 4.95
N THR A 66 7.54 -0.75 3.85
CA THR A 66 7.34 0.55 3.24
C THR A 66 5.99 0.57 2.50
N TYR A 67 5.67 1.69 1.87
CA TYR A 67 4.56 1.81 0.93
C TYR A 67 5.07 2.26 -0.43
N THR A 68 4.37 1.88 -1.49
CA THR A 68 4.64 2.45 -2.81
C THR A 68 4.22 3.91 -2.88
N ASP A 69 5.02 4.72 -3.58
CA ASP A 69 4.74 6.12 -3.86
C ASP A 69 3.68 6.30 -4.98
N ALA A 70 3.44 7.55 -5.39
CA ALA A 70 2.46 7.89 -6.43
C ALA A 70 2.78 7.26 -7.80
N GLU A 71 4.06 7.03 -8.08
CA GLU A 71 4.57 6.38 -9.29
C GLU A 71 4.64 4.85 -9.16
N GLY A 72 4.17 4.30 -8.04
CA GLY A 72 4.16 2.87 -7.75
C GLY A 72 5.53 2.31 -7.38
N LYS A 73 6.52 3.16 -7.08
CA LYS A 73 7.87 2.72 -6.71
C LYS A 73 7.97 2.46 -5.23
N PHE A 74 8.82 1.51 -4.85
CA PHE A 74 9.15 1.23 -3.46
C PHE A 74 10.66 1.12 -3.28
N SER A 75 11.11 1.25 -2.03
CA SER A 75 12.49 1.02 -1.63
C SER A 75 12.54 0.45 -0.21
N LEU A 76 13.32 -0.60 -0.03
CA LEU A 76 13.64 -1.20 1.27
C LEU A 76 15.14 -1.12 1.50
N VAL A 77 15.55 -0.74 2.71
CA VAL A 77 16.96 -0.62 3.10
C VAL A 77 17.20 -1.53 4.30
N LEU A 78 18.16 -2.45 4.18
CA LEU A 78 18.55 -3.33 5.27
C LEU A 78 19.20 -2.52 6.40
N PRO A 79 18.94 -2.88 7.67
CA PRO A 79 19.61 -2.27 8.80
C PRO A 79 21.12 -2.52 8.72
N ALA A 80 21.92 -1.63 9.30
CA ALA A 80 23.34 -1.90 9.48
C ALA A 80 23.50 -3.04 10.50
N THR A 81 23.91 -4.22 10.04
CA THR A 81 24.17 -5.39 10.89
C THR A 81 25.64 -5.78 10.87
N GLN A 82 26.10 -6.43 11.94
CA GLN A 82 27.39 -7.12 11.92
C GLN A 82 27.28 -8.33 11.00
N SER A 83 28.06 -8.33 9.91
CA SER A 83 28.10 -9.41 8.92
C SER A 83 28.25 -10.77 9.61
N ARG A 84 27.36 -11.71 9.27
CA ARG A 84 27.51 -13.13 9.58
C ARG A 84 28.07 -13.81 8.34
N GLN A 85 29.40 -13.85 8.23
CA GLN A 85 30.10 -14.40 7.08
C GLN A 85 29.61 -15.82 6.73
N GLY A 86 29.38 -16.05 5.44
CA GLY A 86 29.04 -17.36 4.89
C GLY A 86 27.58 -17.81 5.06
N ILE A 87 26.70 -16.99 5.65
CA ILE A 87 25.26 -17.29 5.72
C ILE A 87 24.55 -16.59 4.55
N VAL A 88 23.72 -17.35 3.84
CA VAL A 88 22.77 -16.84 2.85
C VAL A 88 21.37 -17.03 3.41
N GLU A 89 20.64 -15.94 3.53
CA GLU A 89 19.25 -15.90 3.96
C GLU A 89 18.35 -15.74 2.74
N GLU A 90 17.31 -16.56 2.63
CA GLU A 90 16.28 -16.43 1.60
C GLU A 90 15.02 -15.81 2.22
N GLY A 91 14.41 -14.86 1.52
CA GLY A 91 13.26 -14.14 2.00
C GLY A 91 12.27 -13.77 0.89
N LEU A 92 11.09 -13.34 1.31
CA LEU A 92 10.04 -12.87 0.43
C LEU A 92 9.71 -11.41 0.73
N ILE A 93 9.64 -10.61 -0.33
CA ILE A 93 8.98 -9.31 -0.31
C ILE A 93 7.53 -9.54 -0.70
N TYR A 94 6.61 -9.23 0.20
CA TYR A 94 5.17 -9.30 -0.02
C TYR A 94 4.63 -7.93 -0.44
N PHE A 95 3.67 -7.95 -1.36
CA PHE A 95 2.95 -6.78 -1.85
C PHE A 95 1.47 -6.95 -1.56
N TYR A 96 0.90 -6.05 -0.75
CA TYR A 96 -0.39 -6.27 -0.11
C TYR A 96 -1.37 -5.10 -0.27
N ILE A 97 -2.57 -5.46 -0.73
CA ILE A 97 -3.81 -4.71 -0.59
C ILE A 97 -4.89 -5.75 -0.27
N ALA A 98 -5.72 -5.49 0.74
CA ALA A 98 -6.67 -6.46 1.31
C ALA A 98 -7.62 -7.11 0.30
N ASN A 99 -8.02 -6.38 -0.75
CA ASN A 99 -8.91 -6.88 -1.80
C ASN A 99 -8.21 -7.22 -3.12
N PHE A 100 -6.90 -7.48 -3.07
CA PHE A 100 -6.06 -7.90 -4.19
C PHE A 100 -5.45 -9.28 -3.92
N GLN A 101 -5.02 -9.97 -4.97
CA GLN A 101 -4.20 -11.16 -4.81
C GLN A 101 -2.87 -10.78 -4.15
N LEU A 102 -2.39 -11.62 -3.24
CA LEU A 102 -1.08 -11.44 -2.62
C LEU A 102 0.01 -11.70 -3.68
N ALA A 103 0.86 -10.71 -3.92
CA ALA A 103 2.01 -10.87 -4.81
C ALA A 103 3.31 -10.91 -4.01
N THR A 104 4.33 -11.59 -4.56
CA THR A 104 5.63 -11.76 -3.90
C THR A 104 6.80 -11.58 -4.87
N ALA A 105 7.96 -11.26 -4.31
CA ALA A 105 9.26 -11.33 -4.98
C ALA A 105 10.27 -12.01 -4.05
N ARG A 106 11.09 -12.91 -4.60
CA ARG A 106 12.14 -13.64 -3.88
C ARG A 106 13.42 -12.84 -3.84
N VAL A 107 14.07 -12.81 -2.68
CA VAL A 107 15.38 -12.20 -2.50
C VAL A 107 16.31 -13.13 -1.75
N LYS A 108 17.61 -13.00 -2.03
CA LYS A 108 18.67 -13.59 -1.22
C LYS A 108 19.51 -12.49 -0.61
N ILE A 109 19.88 -12.66 0.64
CA ILE A 109 20.67 -11.71 1.41
C ILE A 109 21.88 -12.44 1.98
N SER A 110 23.05 -11.83 1.86
CA SER A 110 24.26 -12.34 2.48
C SER A 110 25.09 -11.18 3.00
N GLU A 111 25.67 -11.35 4.18
CA GLU A 111 26.54 -10.35 4.79
C GLU A 111 25.91 -8.94 4.93
N GLY A 112 24.59 -8.89 5.08
CA GLY A 112 23.82 -7.64 5.21
C GLY A 112 23.52 -6.93 3.89
N GLU A 113 23.81 -7.56 2.74
CA GLU A 113 23.55 -7.03 1.40
C GLU A 113 22.57 -7.91 0.62
N PHE A 114 21.74 -7.28 -0.21
CA PHE A 114 20.98 -8.01 -1.23
C PHE A 114 21.93 -8.57 -2.28
N MET A 115 21.77 -9.84 -2.63
CA MET A 115 22.55 -10.50 -3.67
C MET A 115 21.96 -10.18 -5.06
N PRO A 116 22.65 -9.41 -5.91
CA PRO A 116 22.17 -9.11 -7.26
C PRO A 116 22.06 -10.38 -8.11
N LEU A 117 21.17 -10.37 -9.10
CA LEU A 117 20.88 -11.49 -10.03
C LEU A 117 20.32 -12.78 -9.40
N GLU A 118 20.35 -12.90 -8.08
CA GLU A 118 19.73 -13.97 -7.32
C GLU A 118 18.25 -13.69 -7.03
N GLY A 119 17.45 -14.75 -6.87
CA GLY A 119 16.00 -14.63 -6.66
C GLY A 119 15.35 -13.91 -7.84
N ASP A 120 14.62 -12.83 -7.56
CA ASP A 120 13.96 -12.01 -8.57
C ASP A 120 14.65 -10.65 -8.79
N LEU A 121 15.88 -10.48 -8.28
CA LEU A 121 16.65 -9.23 -8.39
C LEU A 121 17.49 -9.15 -9.67
N ASP A 122 17.71 -7.93 -10.16
CA ASP A 122 18.60 -7.61 -11.27
C ASP A 122 20.04 -7.33 -10.81
N LYS A 123 20.92 -6.92 -11.73
CA LYS A 123 22.33 -6.59 -11.44
C LYS A 123 22.49 -5.31 -10.59
N GLN A 124 21.43 -4.51 -10.41
CA GLN A 124 21.37 -3.31 -9.56
C GLN A 124 20.59 -3.57 -8.25
N SER A 125 20.32 -4.83 -7.90
CA SER A 125 19.49 -5.23 -6.75
C SER A 125 18.05 -4.68 -6.79
N GLN A 126 17.52 -4.40 -7.98
CA GLN A 126 16.11 -4.06 -8.17
C GLN A 126 15.31 -5.29 -8.55
N VAL A 127 14.02 -5.33 -8.20
CA VAL A 127 13.13 -6.40 -8.69
C VAL A 127 13.01 -6.28 -10.21
N ARG A 128 13.37 -7.36 -10.93
CA ARG A 128 13.55 -7.39 -12.40
C ARG A 128 12.30 -6.96 -13.18
N GLU A 129 11.16 -7.48 -12.78
CA GLU A 129 9.88 -7.22 -13.43
C GLU A 129 9.00 -6.36 -12.52
N SER A 130 8.13 -5.56 -13.15
CA SER A 130 7.11 -4.85 -12.39
C SER A 130 6.17 -5.85 -11.73
N ILE A 131 5.90 -5.65 -10.44
CA ILE A 131 4.94 -6.48 -9.70
C ILE A 131 3.53 -6.03 -10.10
N VAL A 132 2.74 -6.96 -10.63
CA VAL A 132 1.37 -6.69 -11.09
C VAL A 132 0.38 -7.03 -9.97
N MET A 133 -0.25 -6.00 -9.39
CA MET A 133 -1.29 -6.16 -8.38
C MET A 133 -2.64 -6.45 -9.05
N ARG A 134 -3.04 -7.73 -9.07
CA ARG A 134 -4.34 -8.17 -9.61
C ARG A 134 -5.42 -8.04 -8.56
N ARG A 135 -6.53 -7.38 -8.90
CA ARG A 135 -7.67 -7.19 -8.01
C ARG A 135 -8.39 -8.53 -7.86
N ALA A 136 -8.62 -8.96 -6.63
CA ALA A 136 -9.41 -10.16 -6.35
C ALA A 136 -10.89 -9.80 -6.25
N VAL A 137 -11.18 -8.67 -5.58
CA VAL A 137 -12.55 -8.21 -5.34
C VAL A 137 -12.67 -6.72 -5.64
N ASN A 138 -13.63 -6.36 -6.48
CA ASN A 138 -14.06 -4.99 -6.67
C ASN A 138 -15.15 -4.63 -5.65
N ILE A 139 -15.00 -3.47 -5.01
CA ILE A 139 -15.97 -2.95 -4.03
C ILE A 139 -16.40 -1.57 -4.50
N VAL A 140 -17.70 -1.43 -4.75
CA VAL A 140 -18.34 -0.17 -5.11
C VAL A 140 -19.31 0.20 -4.00
N THR A 141 -19.16 1.40 -3.45
CA THR A 141 -20.05 1.94 -2.42
C THR A 141 -20.95 3.00 -3.01
N GLN A 142 -22.25 2.89 -2.77
CA GLN A 142 -23.24 3.90 -3.13
C GLN A 142 -23.93 4.40 -1.86
N VAL A 143 -24.15 5.71 -1.79
CA VAL A 143 -24.86 6.37 -0.69
C VAL A 143 -26.05 7.10 -1.27
N ILE A 144 -27.26 6.83 -0.75
CA ILE A 144 -28.53 7.36 -1.27
C ILE A 144 -29.35 7.93 -0.10
N PRO A 145 -29.68 9.24 -0.12
CA PRO A 145 -29.19 10.23 -1.06
C PRO A 145 -27.69 10.52 -0.86
N ALA A 146 -26.99 10.95 -1.92
CA ALA A 146 -25.56 11.30 -1.85
C ALA A 146 -25.27 12.61 -1.10
N SER A 147 -26.33 13.34 -0.75
CA SER A 147 -26.27 14.50 0.14
C SER A 147 -27.52 14.54 0.99
N LEU A 148 -27.47 14.99 2.24
CA LEU A 148 -28.67 15.20 3.05
C LEU A 148 -29.33 16.56 2.76
N PRO A 149 -30.56 16.59 2.21
CA PRO A 149 -31.48 17.72 2.35
C PRO A 149 -32.36 17.60 3.61
N ALA A 150 -33.04 18.69 3.96
CA ALA A 150 -33.86 18.82 5.18
C ALA A 150 -35.05 17.86 5.28
N ASP A 151 -35.47 17.23 4.19
CA ASP A 151 -36.67 16.38 4.06
C ASP A 151 -36.35 14.87 3.95
N THR A 152 -35.08 14.47 4.10
CA THR A 152 -34.73 13.05 4.07
C THR A 152 -35.03 12.40 5.43
N SER A 153 -35.58 11.18 5.42
CA SER A 153 -35.84 10.39 6.64
C SER A 153 -34.88 9.22 6.84
N PHE A 154 -34.27 8.73 5.76
CA PHE A 154 -33.36 7.59 5.75
C PHE A 154 -32.19 7.77 4.78
N LEU A 155 -31.08 7.13 5.13
CA LEU A 155 -29.88 7.00 4.31
C LEU A 155 -29.68 5.52 3.98
N LEU A 156 -29.48 5.20 2.71
CA LEU A 156 -29.14 3.86 2.25
C LEU A 156 -27.68 3.83 1.82
N ILE A 157 -26.91 2.93 2.42
CA ILE A 157 -25.53 2.62 2.03
C ILE A 157 -25.54 1.25 1.38
N ARG A 158 -25.19 1.17 0.10
CA ARG A 158 -25.08 -0.09 -0.64
C ARG A 158 -23.62 -0.37 -0.95
N ALA A 159 -23.15 -1.56 -0.60
CA ALA A 159 -21.88 -2.11 -1.08
C ALA A 159 -22.17 -3.18 -2.13
N SER A 160 -21.64 -2.98 -3.33
CA SER A 160 -21.60 -3.98 -4.38
C SER A 160 -20.21 -4.62 -4.38
N VAL A 161 -20.16 -5.93 -4.21
CA VAL A 161 -18.95 -6.74 -4.10
C VAL A 161 -18.94 -7.71 -5.28
N VAL A 162 -17.91 -7.64 -6.13
CA VAL A 162 -17.78 -8.45 -7.34
C VAL A 162 -16.42 -9.12 -7.35
N ALA A 163 -16.37 -10.44 -7.57
CA ALA A 163 -15.10 -11.10 -7.83
C ALA A 163 -14.60 -10.76 -9.23
N ASP A 164 -13.36 -10.29 -9.32
CA ASP A 164 -12.72 -9.99 -10.60
C ASP A 164 -11.89 -11.19 -11.09
N GLU A 165 -11.04 -11.72 -10.21
CA GLU A 165 -10.18 -12.86 -10.51
C GLU A 165 -10.06 -13.80 -9.32
N GLY A 166 -10.29 -15.09 -9.56
CA GLY A 166 -10.20 -16.15 -8.56
C GLY A 166 -11.38 -16.14 -7.58
N CYS A 167 -11.30 -17.00 -6.57
CA CYS A 167 -12.19 -16.95 -5.42
C CYS A 167 -11.58 -16.03 -4.37
N ALA A 168 -12.41 -15.18 -3.78
CA ALA A 168 -12.01 -14.40 -2.62
C ALA A 168 -12.97 -14.69 -1.47
N ILE A 169 -12.52 -14.42 -0.24
CA ILE A 169 -13.37 -14.49 0.94
C ILE A 169 -13.50 -13.07 1.48
N VAL A 170 -14.75 -12.62 1.63
CA VAL A 170 -15.11 -11.35 2.24
C VAL A 170 -15.91 -11.66 3.50
N TYR A 171 -15.52 -11.10 4.63
CA TYR A 171 -16.32 -11.16 5.84
C TYR A 171 -17.14 -9.89 5.94
N ASN A 172 -18.42 -10.05 6.28
CA ASN A 172 -19.37 -9.00 6.58
C ASN A 172 -19.73 -9.10 8.08
N PRO A 173 -18.94 -8.43 8.95
CA PRO A 173 -19.09 -8.56 10.39
C PRO A 173 -20.26 -7.72 10.92
N LEU A 174 -20.64 -7.95 12.18
CA LEU A 174 -21.69 -7.19 12.88
C LEU A 174 -23.06 -7.32 12.20
N MET A 175 -23.30 -8.47 11.60
CA MET A 175 -24.61 -8.83 11.08
C MET A 175 -25.42 -9.53 12.18
N PRO A 176 -26.73 -9.28 12.29
CA PRO A 176 -27.61 -10.17 13.03
C PRO A 176 -27.51 -11.58 12.43
N GLU A 177 -27.69 -12.62 13.24
CA GLU A 177 -27.79 -13.98 12.71
C GLU A 177 -28.97 -14.05 11.72
N VAL A 178 -28.65 -14.21 10.43
CA VAL A 178 -29.66 -14.44 9.40
C VAL A 178 -29.93 -15.94 9.36
N PRO A 179 -31.20 -16.39 9.44
CA PRO A 179 -31.52 -17.80 9.22
C PRO A 179 -30.95 -18.26 7.88
N TYR A 180 -30.32 -19.44 7.86
CA TYR A 180 -29.65 -20.05 6.68
C TYR A 180 -30.48 -20.02 5.38
N ASN A 181 -31.80 -19.89 5.51
CA ASN A 181 -32.78 -19.96 4.44
C ASN A 181 -33.04 -18.60 3.74
N MET A 182 -32.36 -17.51 4.14
CA MET A 182 -32.52 -16.18 3.52
C MET A 182 -31.17 -15.47 3.22
N PRO A 183 -30.27 -16.09 2.43
CA PRO A 183 -28.93 -15.54 2.13
C PRO A 183 -28.97 -14.18 1.39
N ASP A 184 -30.07 -13.87 0.70
CA ASP A 184 -30.25 -12.62 -0.05
C ASP A 184 -30.75 -11.45 0.82
N THR A 185 -31.04 -11.69 2.12
CA THR A 185 -31.51 -10.65 3.06
C THR A 185 -30.42 -10.10 3.97
N ALA A 186 -29.17 -10.57 3.83
CA ALA A 186 -28.06 -10.07 4.63
C ALA A 186 -27.73 -8.61 4.27
N GLY A 187 -27.80 -7.71 5.26
CA GLY A 187 -27.46 -6.29 5.11
C GLY A 187 -25.95 -6.02 5.24
N LEU A 188 -25.58 -4.75 5.43
CA LEU A 188 -24.26 -4.36 5.92
C LEU A 188 -24.36 -4.12 7.43
N GLY A 189 -23.44 -4.69 8.22
CA GLY A 189 -23.46 -4.52 9.67
C GLY A 189 -23.06 -3.13 10.16
N ALA A 190 -22.14 -2.48 9.44
CA ALA A 190 -21.65 -1.15 9.79
C ALA A 190 -21.05 -0.40 8.61
N ALA A 191 -20.90 0.91 8.78
CA ALA A 191 -20.14 1.78 7.89
C ALA A 191 -19.40 2.87 8.69
N ILE A 192 -18.29 3.35 8.13
CA ILE A 192 -17.51 4.47 8.65
C ILE A 192 -17.69 5.67 7.72
N PHE A 193 -18.02 6.82 8.29
CA PHE A 193 -18.04 8.11 7.61
C PHE A 193 -16.77 8.86 7.95
N ARG A 194 -15.86 9.02 6.99
CA ARG A 194 -14.62 9.77 7.16
C ARG A 194 -14.76 11.16 6.57
N HIS A 195 -14.66 12.19 7.40
CA HIS A 195 -14.69 13.59 6.98
C HIS A 195 -13.42 13.93 6.19
N LEU A 196 -13.57 14.40 4.95
CA LEU A 196 -12.45 14.55 4.02
C LEU A 196 -11.50 15.71 4.39
N ALA A 197 -12.00 16.73 5.09
CA ALA A 197 -11.19 17.89 5.44
C ALA A 197 -10.42 17.72 6.77
N SER A 198 -11.04 17.13 7.79
CA SER A 198 -10.40 16.95 9.11
C SER A 198 -9.78 15.57 9.30
N GLY A 199 -10.22 14.55 8.56
CA GLY A 199 -9.84 13.16 8.78
C GLY A 199 -10.58 12.47 9.92
N ASP A 200 -11.47 13.18 10.63
CA ASP A 200 -12.33 12.60 11.66
C ASP A 200 -13.21 11.51 11.06
N PHE A 201 -13.56 10.51 11.87
CA PHE A 201 -14.44 9.45 11.43
C PHE A 201 -15.57 9.19 12.42
N PHE A 202 -16.72 8.78 11.87
CA PHE A 202 -17.93 8.47 12.60
C PHE A 202 -18.37 7.06 12.22
N ILE A 203 -18.78 6.28 13.21
CA ILE A 203 -19.18 4.89 13.01
C ILE A 203 -20.69 4.80 13.10
N VAL A 204 -21.30 4.12 12.13
CA VAL A 204 -22.72 3.76 12.15
C VAL A 204 -22.85 2.26 12.09
N ARG A 205 -23.71 1.69 12.93
CA ARG A 205 -23.95 0.26 13.08
C ARG A 205 -25.44 -0.03 12.95
N LEU A 206 -25.78 -1.16 12.35
CA LEU A 206 -27.17 -1.66 12.32
C LEU A 206 -27.57 -2.18 13.70
N ASP A 207 -26.69 -2.96 14.33
CA ASP A 207 -26.86 -3.53 15.67
C ASP A 207 -25.59 -3.31 16.49
N PRO A 208 -25.63 -2.51 17.59
CA PRO A 208 -24.47 -2.31 18.45
C PRO A 208 -24.08 -3.56 19.25
N GLU A 209 -24.98 -4.54 19.40
CA GLU A 209 -24.75 -5.79 20.14
C GLU A 209 -24.42 -6.99 19.23
N GLY A 210 -24.61 -6.85 17.91
CA GLY A 210 -24.49 -7.93 16.93
C GLY A 210 -23.13 -8.63 16.95
N ARG A 211 -23.12 -9.93 17.27
CA ARG A 211 -21.90 -10.75 17.41
C ARG A 211 -21.66 -11.73 16.27
N ALA A 212 -22.51 -11.76 15.24
CA ALA A 212 -22.33 -12.72 14.15
C ALA A 212 -21.53 -12.11 12.98
N ASN A 213 -20.61 -12.93 12.46
CA ASN A 213 -19.84 -12.63 11.27
C ASN A 213 -20.40 -13.49 10.14
N GLU A 214 -20.92 -12.87 9.08
CA GLU A 214 -21.24 -13.59 7.86
C GLU A 214 -19.94 -13.75 7.05
N ARG A 215 -19.59 -14.99 6.70
CA ARG A 215 -18.51 -15.25 5.74
C ARG A 215 -19.11 -15.36 4.35
N ILE A 216 -18.76 -14.41 3.50
CA ILE A 216 -19.14 -14.38 2.10
C ILE A 216 -17.97 -14.94 1.30
N VAL A 217 -18.23 -15.93 0.45
CA VAL A 217 -17.24 -16.45 -0.50
C VAL A 217 -17.74 -16.12 -1.90
N PRO A 218 -17.37 -14.96 -2.48
CA PRO A 218 -17.65 -14.70 -3.88
C PRO A 218 -16.89 -15.71 -4.77
N CYS A 219 -17.62 -16.71 -5.26
CA CYS A 219 -17.19 -17.66 -6.31
C CYS A 219 -17.93 -17.44 -7.64
N SER A 220 -18.96 -16.57 -7.66
CA SER A 220 -19.75 -16.25 -8.84
C SER A 220 -19.39 -14.85 -9.36
N TYR A 221 -19.44 -14.68 -10.69
CA TYR A 221 -19.29 -13.39 -11.36
C TYR A 221 -20.47 -12.44 -11.10
N ASP A 222 -21.55 -12.94 -10.51
CA ASP A 222 -22.73 -12.14 -10.16
C ASP A 222 -22.39 -11.22 -8.97
N SER A 223 -22.77 -9.95 -9.10
CA SER A 223 -22.50 -8.96 -8.07
C SER A 223 -23.30 -9.23 -6.80
N LEU A 224 -22.59 -9.36 -5.68
CA LEU A 224 -23.22 -9.42 -4.37
C LEU A 224 -23.54 -8.00 -3.88
N HIS A 225 -24.78 -7.77 -3.48
CA HIS A 225 -25.19 -6.50 -2.90
C HIS A 225 -25.46 -6.67 -1.40
N ARG A 226 -24.95 -5.72 -0.60
CA ARG A 226 -25.20 -5.60 0.84
C ARG A 226 -25.64 -4.18 1.13
N GLU A 227 -26.65 -4.03 1.99
CA GLU A 227 -27.28 -2.73 2.25
C GLU A 227 -27.38 -2.42 3.74
N LEU A 228 -27.10 -1.17 4.10
CA LEU A 228 -27.34 -0.61 5.42
C LEU A 228 -28.29 0.57 5.26
N ALA A 229 -29.53 0.40 5.69
CA ALA A 229 -30.53 1.46 5.77
C ALA A 229 -30.55 2.04 7.19
N ILE A 230 -30.32 3.34 7.31
CA ILE A 230 -30.18 4.05 8.59
C ILE A 230 -31.18 5.20 8.61
N SER A 231 -31.91 5.36 9.71
CA SER A 231 -32.67 6.60 9.91
C SER A 231 -31.71 7.75 10.21
N ILE A 232 -31.92 8.92 9.63
CA ILE A 232 -31.00 10.06 9.83
C ILE A 232 -30.91 10.48 11.30
N ASN A 233 -31.97 10.26 12.08
CA ASN A 233 -31.99 10.51 13.52
C ASN A 233 -31.07 9.56 14.32
N GLN A 234 -30.62 8.46 13.71
CA GLN A 234 -29.66 7.51 14.30
C GLN A 234 -28.22 7.82 13.88
N LEU A 235 -28.00 8.78 12.97
CA LEU A 235 -26.66 9.21 12.63
C LEU A 235 -26.03 9.95 13.83
N PRO A 236 -24.73 9.75 14.09
CA PRO A 236 -24.01 10.54 15.08
C PRO A 236 -24.01 12.02 14.67
N ALA A 237 -23.76 12.91 15.63
CA ALA A 237 -23.59 14.34 15.35
C ALA A 237 -22.34 14.55 14.47
N MET A 238 -22.58 14.71 13.17
CA MET A 238 -21.57 14.91 12.15
C MET A 238 -21.58 16.37 11.68
N PRO A 239 -20.42 17.05 11.59
CA PRO A 239 -20.37 18.40 11.07
C PRO A 239 -20.78 18.48 9.59
N ALA A 240 -21.14 19.68 9.12
CA ALA A 240 -21.32 19.90 7.68
C ALA A 240 -19.99 19.68 6.93
N GLY A 241 -20.05 19.10 5.75
CA GLY A 241 -18.87 18.82 4.93
C GLY A 241 -19.01 17.59 4.04
N LYS A 242 -17.88 17.21 3.43
CA LYS A 242 -17.78 16.06 2.53
C LYS A 242 -17.18 14.87 3.24
N TYR A 243 -17.74 13.71 2.94
CA TYR A 243 -17.41 12.44 3.56
C TYR A 243 -17.10 11.38 2.52
N GLU A 244 -16.18 10.48 2.88
CA GLU A 244 -16.10 9.14 2.30
C GLU A 244 -16.82 8.17 3.24
N VAL A 245 -17.81 7.47 2.72
CA VAL A 245 -18.52 6.38 3.39
C VAL A 245 -17.87 5.07 3.02
N ILE A 246 -17.48 4.34 4.04
CA ILE A 246 -16.66 3.14 3.95
C ILE A 246 -17.47 1.98 4.55
N PRO A 247 -17.97 1.04 3.75
CA PRO A 247 -18.66 -0.13 4.28
C PRO A 247 -17.67 -0.98 5.08
N TYR A 248 -18.12 -1.51 6.21
CA TYR A 248 -17.29 -2.37 7.03
C TYR A 248 -17.27 -3.80 6.48
N LEU A 249 -16.28 -4.06 5.64
CA LEU A 249 -16.02 -5.35 5.02
C LEU A 249 -14.57 -5.75 5.27
N LEU A 250 -14.34 -7.01 5.61
CA LEU A 250 -12.98 -7.54 5.73
C LEU A 250 -12.69 -8.40 4.50
N CYS A 251 -11.72 -7.97 3.69
CA CYS A 251 -11.13 -8.82 2.67
C CYS A 251 -9.79 -9.34 3.20
N GLU A 252 -9.53 -10.62 2.97
CA GLU A 252 -8.24 -11.21 3.28
C GLU A 252 -7.81 -12.11 2.12
N PRO A 253 -6.71 -11.79 1.43
CA PRO A 253 -6.16 -12.66 0.40
C PRO A 253 -5.79 -14.01 1.01
N GLU A 254 -6.02 -15.10 0.27
CA GLU A 254 -5.58 -16.42 0.69
C GLU A 254 -4.08 -16.43 0.98
N ASN A 255 -3.67 -17.19 2.00
CA ASN A 255 -2.27 -17.36 2.40
C ASN A 255 -1.56 -16.06 2.84
N THR A 256 -2.29 -15.04 3.29
CA THR A 256 -1.68 -13.84 3.89
C THR A 256 -0.87 -14.22 5.14
N PRO A 257 0.44 -13.92 5.21
CA PRO A 257 1.24 -14.24 6.40
C PRO A 257 0.78 -13.44 7.62
N SER A 258 0.70 -14.08 8.78
CA SER A 258 0.32 -13.40 10.03
C SER A 258 1.29 -12.28 10.41
N GLY A 259 2.60 -12.45 10.12
CA GLY A 259 3.63 -11.43 10.33
C GLY A 259 3.38 -10.15 9.52
N LEU A 260 2.81 -10.28 8.32
CA LEU A 260 2.45 -9.14 7.47
C LEU A 260 1.37 -8.29 8.15
N LEU A 261 0.29 -8.95 8.60
CA LEU A 261 -0.82 -8.28 9.28
C LEU A 261 -0.35 -7.63 10.59
N ALA A 262 0.48 -8.33 11.38
CA ALA A 262 1.06 -7.79 12.60
C ALA A 262 1.90 -6.53 12.34
N LYS A 263 2.60 -6.46 11.20
CA LYS A 263 3.41 -5.29 10.83
C LYS A 263 2.57 -4.08 10.44
N LEU A 264 1.39 -4.30 9.84
CA LEU A 264 0.43 -3.23 9.54
C LEU A 264 -0.17 -2.62 10.81
N GLY A 265 -0.30 -3.41 11.88
CA GLY A 265 -0.77 -2.96 13.18
C GLY A 265 -1.64 -3.99 13.90
N LEU A 266 -2.09 -3.61 15.10
CA LEU A 266 -3.04 -4.39 15.89
C LEU A 266 -4.48 -4.04 15.50
N GLU A 267 -5.41 -4.98 15.70
CA GLU A 267 -6.86 -4.76 15.60
C GLU A 267 -7.30 -4.22 14.22
N LEU A 268 -6.58 -4.56 13.14
CA LEU A 268 -6.89 -4.11 11.78
C LEU A 268 -8.22 -4.64 11.23
N ASN A 269 -8.72 -5.71 11.84
CA ASN A 269 -9.99 -6.34 11.50
C ASN A 269 -11.11 -5.92 12.47
N GLU A 270 -10.87 -4.95 13.35
CA GLU A 270 -11.88 -4.40 14.26
C GLU A 270 -12.41 -3.07 13.74
N LEU A 271 -13.72 -2.84 13.91
CA LEU A 271 -14.37 -1.61 13.47
C LEU A 271 -13.86 -0.40 14.27
N GLY A 272 -13.02 0.42 13.64
CA GLY A 272 -12.42 1.59 14.29
C GLY A 272 -11.36 2.29 13.43
N ALA A 273 -10.55 3.12 14.07
CA ALA A 273 -9.47 3.86 13.40
C ALA A 273 -8.43 2.93 12.75
N ASN A 274 -8.11 1.80 13.40
CA ASN A 274 -7.10 0.86 12.91
C ASN A 274 -7.54 0.16 11.61
N TYR A 275 -8.83 -0.10 11.43
CA TYR A 275 -9.37 -0.63 10.17
C TYR A 275 -9.03 0.26 8.97
N LEU A 276 -9.02 1.59 9.16
CA LEU A 276 -8.69 2.54 8.09
C LEU A 276 -7.21 2.51 7.68
N LYS A 277 -6.34 1.88 8.47
CA LYS A 277 -4.92 1.67 8.15
C LYS A 277 -4.71 0.47 7.23
N LYS A 278 -5.68 -0.46 7.16
CA LYS A 278 -5.60 -1.63 6.28
C LYS A 278 -5.72 -1.16 4.82
N PRO A 279 -4.69 -1.36 3.97
CA PRO A 279 -4.76 -0.94 2.58
C PRO A 279 -5.88 -1.70 1.87
N MET A 280 -6.88 -0.98 1.40
CA MET A 280 -8.01 -1.55 0.68
C MET A 280 -8.49 -0.54 -0.34
N ARG A 281 -8.70 -0.98 -1.58
CA ARG A 281 -9.22 -0.10 -2.64
C ARG A 281 -10.71 -0.31 -2.81
N ARG A 282 -11.43 0.80 -2.94
CA ARG A 282 -12.87 0.86 -3.16
C ARG A 282 -13.18 2.09 -4.01
N THR A 283 -14.35 2.11 -4.62
CA THR A 283 -14.83 3.24 -5.44
C THR A 283 -16.21 3.70 -4.96
N GLY A 284 -16.56 4.95 -5.25
CA GLY A 284 -17.80 5.56 -4.77
C GLY A 284 -17.71 6.01 -3.31
N GLY A 285 -18.82 5.93 -2.58
CA GLY A 285 -18.91 6.29 -1.16
C GLY A 285 -18.93 7.79 -0.88
N ALA A 286 -18.99 8.65 -1.90
CA ALA A 286 -19.06 10.09 -1.69
C ALA A 286 -20.40 10.49 -1.03
N PHE A 287 -20.31 11.30 0.01
CA PHE A 287 -21.47 11.82 0.74
C PHE A 287 -21.24 13.25 1.22
N GLU A 288 -22.30 14.05 1.29
CA GLU A 288 -22.22 15.45 1.71
C GLU A 288 -23.33 15.80 2.72
N ILE A 289 -22.94 16.45 3.82
CA ILE A 289 -23.85 17.11 4.75
C ILE A 289 -23.75 18.60 4.49
N ARG A 290 -24.87 19.24 4.16
CA ARG A 290 -24.95 20.68 3.85
C ARG A 290 -25.39 21.48 5.05
#